data_AF-A0A2N9KFE3-F1
#
_entry.id   AF-A0A2N9KFE3-F1
#
_cell.length_a   1.000
_cell.length_b   1.000
_cell.length_c   1.000
_cell.angle_alpha   90.00
_cell.angle_beta   90.00
_cell.angle_gamma   90.00
#
_symmetry.space_group_name_H-M   'P 1'
#
loop_
_entity.id
_entity.type
_entity.pdbx_description
1 polymer ?
#
loop_
_entity_poly.entity_id
_entity_poly.type
_entity_poly.pdbx_seq_one_letter_code
_entity_poly.pdbx_strand_id
1 'polypeptide(L)'
;MIKNPNDPFMRHYYLMSLSTLYHLDFLVASIDDQNELIDYFFNISYWQFYDLCLLENVVNMIHVERSTPYISDILKQYATNNMPMASVETVSKILINALETSIIQRKDDFTRYLLDKVKKYKFNTDDFKFQTWLLFWTGVFENNNNKIRHAYSIATYLHQNITLKNFDKFLTITQTPSPFFEDTKKDTPKS
;
A
#
# COMPACT_ATOMS: atom_id res chain seq x y z
N MET A 1 -21.70 -26.11 13.31
CA MET A 1 -20.73 -26.86 12.49
C MET A 1 -19.38 -26.19 12.69
N ILE A 2 -18.52 -26.74 13.56
CA ILE A 2 -17.16 -26.23 13.71
C ILE A 2 -16.37 -26.82 12.53
N LYS A 3 -16.08 -25.99 11.52
CA LYS A 3 -15.27 -26.41 10.37
C LYS A 3 -13.85 -26.73 10.85
N ASN A 4 -13.26 -27.75 10.24
CA ASN A 4 -11.92 -28.25 10.56
C ASN A 4 -10.92 -27.07 10.62
N PRO A 5 -10.21 -26.84 11.74
CA PRO A 5 -9.24 -25.75 11.86
C PRO A 5 -8.07 -25.85 10.85
N ASN A 6 -7.91 -27.01 10.20
CA ASN A 6 -6.92 -27.24 9.15
C ASN A 6 -7.45 -27.03 7.71
N ASP A 7 -8.65 -26.45 7.53
CA ASP A 7 -9.12 -26.02 6.20
C ASP A 7 -8.31 -24.80 5.73
N PRO A 8 -7.53 -24.88 4.64
CA PRO A 8 -6.71 -23.77 4.14
C PRO A 8 -7.51 -22.49 3.94
N PHE A 9 -8.76 -22.60 3.49
CA PHE A 9 -9.63 -21.45 3.32
C PHE A 9 -9.95 -20.75 4.65
N MET A 10 -10.27 -21.53 5.70
CA MET A 10 -10.55 -20.99 7.03
C MET A 10 -9.31 -20.35 7.64
N ARG A 11 -8.14 -20.94 7.39
CA ARG A 11 -6.87 -20.39 7.83
C ARG A 11 -6.52 -19.07 7.13
N HIS A 12 -6.70 -18.98 5.81
CA HIS A 12 -6.55 -17.71 5.09
C HIS A 12 -7.54 -16.64 5.60
N TYR A 13 -8.80 -17.01 5.83
CA TYR A 13 -9.80 -16.09 6.37
C TYR A 13 -9.42 -15.58 7.78
N TYR A 14 -8.89 -16.46 8.63
CA TYR A 14 -8.35 -16.09 9.93
C TYR A 14 -7.20 -15.08 9.79
N LEU A 15 -6.22 -15.37 8.91
CA LEU A 15 -5.07 -14.47 8.68
C LEU A 15 -5.51 -13.11 8.12
N MET A 16 -6.48 -13.08 7.20
CA MET A 16 -7.08 -11.84 6.69
C MET A 16 -7.80 -11.04 7.78
N SER A 17 -8.47 -11.70 8.73
CA SER A 17 -9.12 -11.02 9.85
C SER A 17 -8.07 -10.46 10.81
N LEU A 18 -7.03 -11.26 11.08
CA LEU A 18 -5.92 -10.89 11.94
C LEU A 18 -5.08 -9.74 11.36
N SER A 19 -4.98 -9.65 10.03
CA SER A 19 -4.25 -8.58 9.34
C SER A 19 -4.77 -7.19 9.66
N THR A 20 -6.07 -7.06 9.95
CA THR A 20 -6.69 -5.79 10.35
C THR A 20 -6.10 -5.29 11.68
N LEU A 21 -5.86 -6.20 12.63
CA LEU A 21 -5.23 -5.85 13.91
C LEU A 21 -3.77 -5.44 13.69
N TYR A 22 -3.02 -6.22 12.90
CA TYR A 22 -1.65 -5.88 12.54
C TYR A 22 -1.54 -4.53 11.83
N HIS A 23 -2.50 -4.19 10.96
CA HIS A 23 -2.50 -2.92 10.23
C HIS A 23 -2.77 -1.73 11.15
N LEU A 24 -3.67 -1.87 12.14
CA LEU A 24 -3.98 -0.81 13.10
C LEU A 24 -2.74 -0.36 13.89
N ASP A 25 -1.90 -1.32 14.29
CA ASP A 25 -0.70 -1.09 15.09
C ASP A 25 0.58 -1.02 14.23
N PHE A 26 0.45 -1.16 12.91
CA PHE A 26 1.57 -1.16 11.95
C PHE A 26 2.64 -2.22 12.25
N LEU A 27 2.18 -3.37 12.72
CA LEU A 27 3.01 -4.50 13.08
C LEU A 27 3.12 -5.49 11.93
N VAL A 28 4.28 -6.13 11.84
CA VAL A 28 4.49 -7.29 10.99
C VAL A 28 4.09 -8.54 11.78
N ALA A 29 3.53 -9.54 11.10
CA ALA A 29 3.12 -10.78 11.75
C ALA A 29 4.31 -11.61 12.24
N SER A 30 4.01 -12.64 13.03
CA SER A 30 5.00 -13.62 13.46
C SER A 30 5.71 -14.25 12.24
N ILE A 31 6.95 -14.72 12.43
CA ILE A 31 7.69 -15.35 11.33
C ILE A 31 6.98 -16.59 10.78
N ASP A 32 6.27 -17.32 11.64
CA ASP A 32 5.52 -18.53 11.27
C ASP A 32 4.32 -18.17 10.40
N ASP A 33 3.51 -17.18 10.78
CA ASP A 33 2.38 -16.71 9.96
C ASP A 33 2.86 -16.11 8.64
N GLN A 34 3.99 -15.39 8.65
CA GLN A 34 4.59 -14.87 7.42
C GLN A 34 5.06 -16.00 6.49
N ASN A 35 5.71 -17.02 7.03
CA ASN A 35 6.19 -18.17 6.26
C ASN A 35 5.03 -18.93 5.64
N GLU A 36 3.95 -19.13 6.39
CA GLU A 36 2.74 -19.78 5.88
C GLU A 36 2.15 -19.07 4.66
N LEU A 37 2.01 -17.74 4.73
CA LEU A 37 1.55 -16.92 3.60
C LEU A 37 2.51 -16.98 2.42
N ILE A 38 3.81 -16.93 2.70
CA ILE A 38 4.86 -16.97 1.67
C ILE A 38 4.90 -18.31 0.95
N ASP A 39 4.79 -19.41 1.68
CA ASP A 39 4.75 -20.76 1.11
C ASP A 39 3.52 -20.91 0.21
N TYR A 40 2.37 -20.33 0.58
CA TYR A 40 1.21 -20.28 -0.29
C TYR A 40 1.50 -19.47 -1.56
N PHE A 41 1.94 -18.21 -1.44
CA PHE A 41 2.16 -17.32 -2.58
C PHE A 41 3.26 -17.80 -3.53
N PHE A 42 4.29 -18.46 -3.00
CA PHE A 42 5.39 -18.99 -3.80
C PHE A 42 4.94 -20.09 -4.77
N ASN A 43 3.87 -20.81 -4.43
CA ASN A 43 3.33 -21.88 -5.28
C ASN A 43 2.36 -21.36 -6.37
N ILE A 44 2.10 -20.06 -6.43
CA ILE A 44 1.21 -19.47 -7.43
C ILE A 44 1.93 -19.33 -8.76
N SER A 45 1.44 -20.06 -9.77
CA SER A 45 1.93 -19.91 -11.15
C SER A 45 1.22 -18.80 -11.92
N TYR A 46 -0.03 -18.50 -11.56
CA TYR A 46 -0.85 -17.46 -12.18
C TYR A 46 -1.75 -16.81 -11.14
N TRP A 47 -1.68 -15.49 -11.01
CA TRP A 47 -2.42 -14.79 -9.96
C TRP A 47 -3.91 -14.76 -10.29
N GLN A 48 -4.71 -15.49 -9.52
CA GLN A 48 -6.16 -15.47 -9.64
C GLN A 48 -6.75 -14.42 -8.70
N PHE A 49 -8.02 -14.09 -8.92
CA PHE A 49 -8.69 -13.07 -8.10
C PHE A 49 -8.68 -13.40 -6.60
N TYR A 50 -8.82 -14.67 -6.24
CA TYR A 50 -8.72 -15.12 -4.84
C TYR A 50 -7.35 -14.80 -4.23
N ASP A 51 -6.27 -15.08 -4.95
CA ASP A 51 -4.91 -14.86 -4.49
C ASP A 51 -4.62 -13.37 -4.29
N LEU A 52 -5.12 -12.56 -5.23
CA LEU A 52 -5.04 -11.10 -5.15
C LEU A 52 -5.81 -10.58 -3.94
N CYS A 53 -7.02 -11.08 -3.67
CA CYS A 53 -7.78 -10.70 -2.48
C CYS A 53 -7.06 -11.11 -1.19
N LEU A 54 -6.46 -12.30 -1.13
CA LEU A 54 -5.69 -12.72 0.02
C LEU A 54 -4.50 -11.76 0.24
N LEU A 55 -3.70 -11.52 -0.80
CA LEU A 55 -2.54 -10.63 -0.72
C LEU A 55 -2.94 -9.19 -0.36
N GLU A 56 -4.02 -8.65 -0.93
CA GLU A 56 -4.56 -7.31 -0.60
C GLU A 56 -4.71 -7.13 0.91
N ASN A 57 -5.23 -8.16 1.58
CA ASN A 57 -5.54 -8.11 3.00
C ASN A 57 -4.31 -8.34 3.88
N VAL A 58 -3.35 -9.16 3.46
CA VAL A 58 -2.24 -9.59 4.32
C VAL A 58 -0.89 -8.96 3.98
N VAL A 59 -0.78 -8.15 2.92
CA VAL A 59 0.51 -7.57 2.49
C VAL A 59 1.19 -6.75 3.58
N ASN A 60 0.43 -6.10 4.47
CA ASN A 60 0.96 -5.35 5.62
C ASN A 60 1.56 -6.25 6.71
N MET A 61 1.15 -7.52 6.76
CA MET A 61 1.66 -8.51 7.73
C MET A 61 3.04 -9.05 7.35
N ILE A 62 3.52 -8.80 6.14
CA ILE A 62 4.73 -9.41 5.58
C ILE A 62 5.84 -8.34 5.52
N HIS A 63 7.08 -8.73 5.83
CA HIS A 63 8.23 -7.89 5.50
C HIS A 63 8.29 -7.62 4.00
N VAL A 64 8.24 -6.35 3.60
CA VAL A 64 8.04 -5.98 2.19
C VAL A 64 9.08 -6.56 1.24
N GLU A 65 10.33 -6.72 1.70
CA GLU A 65 11.42 -7.37 0.96
C GLU A 65 11.10 -8.81 0.54
N ARG A 66 10.27 -9.52 1.32
CA ARG A 66 9.81 -10.89 1.01
C ARG A 66 8.66 -10.90 0.01
N SER A 67 8.01 -9.76 -0.22
CA SER A 67 6.88 -9.61 -1.15
C SER A 67 7.30 -9.15 -2.55
N THR A 68 8.58 -8.77 -2.75
CA THR A 68 9.10 -8.26 -4.03
C THR A 68 8.82 -9.18 -5.23
N PRO A 69 9.05 -10.51 -5.16
CA PRO A 69 8.81 -11.40 -6.30
C PRO A 69 7.35 -11.38 -6.75
N TYR A 70 6.42 -11.40 -5.79
CA TYR A 70 4.97 -11.44 -6.02
C TYR A 70 4.48 -10.16 -6.71
N ILE A 71 4.87 -9.01 -6.18
CA ILE A 71 4.50 -7.71 -6.79
C ILE A 71 5.08 -7.58 -8.20
N SER A 72 6.32 -8.02 -8.40
CA SER A 72 6.94 -8.00 -9.74
C SER A 72 6.17 -8.87 -10.74
N ASP A 73 5.76 -10.06 -10.31
CA ASP A 73 5.05 -11.01 -11.16
C ASP A 73 3.62 -10.53 -11.48
N ILE A 74 2.88 -10.05 -10.48
CA ILE A 74 1.55 -9.43 -10.67
C ILE A 74 1.60 -8.29 -11.68
N LEU A 75 2.55 -7.36 -11.53
CA LEU A 75 2.71 -6.21 -12.44
C LEU A 75 3.13 -6.65 -13.85
N LYS A 76 3.95 -7.69 -13.97
CA LYS A 76 4.31 -8.27 -15.27
C LYS A 76 3.10 -8.89 -15.95
N GLN A 77 2.31 -9.68 -15.22
CA GLN A 77 1.07 -10.28 -15.73
C GLN A 77 0.06 -9.22 -16.15
N TYR A 78 -0.01 -8.09 -15.41
CA TYR A 78 -0.85 -6.95 -15.78
C TYR A 78 -0.40 -6.30 -17.09
N ALA A 79 0.91 -6.13 -17.28
CA ALA A 79 1.45 -5.51 -18.49
C ALA A 79 1.23 -6.37 -19.76
N THR A 80 1.02 -7.67 -19.61
CA THR A 80 0.90 -8.62 -20.75
C THR A 80 -0.52 -9.09 -21.02
N ASN A 81 -1.46 -8.95 -20.08
CA ASN A 81 -2.79 -9.55 -20.17
C ASN A 81 -3.91 -8.53 -19.93
N ASN A 82 -5.06 -8.72 -20.60
CA ASN A 82 -6.29 -8.03 -20.25
C ASN A 82 -6.90 -8.65 -18.98
N MET A 83 -6.59 -8.09 -17.82
CA MET A 83 -7.22 -8.49 -16.55
C MET A 83 -8.64 -7.92 -16.40
N PRO A 84 -9.55 -8.64 -15.72
CA PRO A 84 -10.84 -8.07 -15.32
C PRO A 84 -10.66 -6.83 -14.43
N MET A 85 -11.53 -5.83 -14.58
CA MET A 85 -11.50 -4.57 -13.82
C MET A 85 -11.39 -4.78 -12.31
N ALA A 86 -12.15 -5.73 -11.76
CA ALA A 86 -12.08 -6.06 -10.33
C ALA A 86 -10.68 -6.50 -9.88
N SER A 87 -9.94 -7.24 -10.73
CA SER A 87 -8.55 -7.63 -10.43
C SER A 87 -7.62 -6.41 -10.46
N VAL A 88 -7.84 -5.48 -11.39
CA VAL A 88 -7.06 -4.21 -11.46
C VAL A 88 -7.26 -3.36 -10.22
N GLU A 89 -8.49 -3.26 -9.73
CA GLU A 89 -8.81 -2.55 -8.49
C GLU A 89 -8.13 -3.21 -7.28
N THR A 90 -8.16 -4.54 -7.18
CA THR A 90 -7.47 -5.28 -6.12
C THR A 90 -5.95 -5.07 -6.19
N VAL A 91 -5.34 -5.16 -7.37
CA VAL A 91 -3.90 -4.89 -7.54
C VAL A 91 -3.56 -3.46 -7.14
N SER A 92 -4.40 -2.48 -7.50
CA SER A 92 -4.19 -1.08 -7.08
C SER A 92 -4.09 -0.97 -5.56
N LYS A 93 -4.98 -1.63 -4.82
CA LYS A 93 -4.94 -1.65 -3.35
C LYS A 93 -3.72 -2.38 -2.80
N ILE A 94 -3.32 -3.52 -3.39
CA ILE A 94 -2.08 -4.23 -3.02
C ILE A 94 -0.89 -3.27 -3.11
N LEU A 95 -0.77 -2.52 -4.20
CA LEU A 95 0.34 -1.58 -4.42
C LEU A 95 0.31 -0.42 -3.42
N ILE A 96 -0.87 0.15 -3.14
CA ILE A 96 -1.03 1.21 -2.14
C ILE A 96 -0.67 0.72 -0.74
N ASN A 97 -1.15 -0.47 -0.33
CA ASN A 97 -0.85 -1.06 0.97
C ASN A 97 0.63 -1.45 1.07
N ALA A 98 1.25 -1.96 0.00
CA ALA A 98 2.67 -2.27 -0.03
C ALA A 98 3.54 -1.01 0.06
N LEU A 99 3.15 0.10 -0.60
CA LEU A 99 3.82 1.39 -0.46
C LEU A 99 3.75 1.90 0.97
N GLU A 100 2.54 1.95 1.55
CA GLU A 100 2.34 2.34 2.95
C GLU A 100 3.22 1.52 3.89
N THR A 101 3.13 0.19 3.78
CA THR A 101 3.89 -0.75 4.60
C THR A 101 5.40 -0.53 4.45
N SER A 102 5.88 -0.28 3.24
CA SER A 102 7.32 -0.04 3.00
C SER A 102 7.82 1.25 3.65
N ILE A 103 7.02 2.32 3.62
CA ILE A 103 7.35 3.60 4.27
C ILE A 103 7.41 3.42 5.78
N ILE A 104 6.43 2.73 6.36
CA ILE A 104 6.35 2.45 7.79
C ILE A 104 7.51 1.58 8.28
N GLN A 105 7.83 0.53 7.52
CA GLN A 105 8.98 -0.34 7.81
C GLN A 105 10.34 0.34 7.48
N ARG A 106 10.34 1.59 6.98
CA ARG A 106 11.52 2.36 6.56
C ARG A 106 12.39 1.62 5.55
N LYS A 107 11.75 1.01 4.56
CA LYS A 107 12.38 0.21 3.50
C LYS A 107 12.50 1.00 2.21
N ASP A 108 13.32 2.05 2.24
CA ASP A 108 13.43 3.05 1.15
C ASP A 108 13.77 2.44 -0.22
N ASP A 109 14.64 1.42 -0.26
CA ASP A 109 15.00 0.74 -1.51
C ASP A 109 13.79 0.04 -2.13
N PHE A 110 12.97 -0.60 -1.31
CA PHE A 110 11.73 -1.22 -1.76
C PHE A 110 10.70 -0.16 -2.18
N THR A 111 10.57 0.94 -1.43
CA THR A 111 9.66 2.03 -1.78
C THR A 111 10.03 2.62 -3.14
N ARG A 112 11.31 2.93 -3.38
CA ARG A 112 11.82 3.37 -4.69
C ARG A 112 11.53 2.36 -5.79
N TYR A 113 11.86 1.09 -5.54
CA TYR A 113 11.59 0.01 -6.48
C TYR A 113 10.11 -0.03 -6.89
N LEU A 114 9.19 0.07 -5.93
CA LEU A 114 7.77 -0.02 -6.19
C LEU A 114 7.24 1.18 -6.99
N LEU A 115 7.65 2.40 -6.63
CA LEU A 115 7.31 3.62 -7.37
C LEU A 115 7.83 3.56 -8.83
N ASP A 116 9.06 3.09 -9.03
CA ASP A 116 9.65 2.91 -10.35
C ASP A 116 8.90 1.87 -11.19
N LYS A 117 8.46 0.76 -10.59
CA LYS A 117 7.67 -0.27 -11.29
C LYS A 117 6.30 0.25 -11.70
N VAL A 118 5.59 0.91 -10.79
CA VAL A 118 4.28 1.52 -11.09
C VAL A 118 4.40 2.50 -12.27
N LYS A 119 5.43 3.36 -12.24
CA LYS A 119 5.72 4.29 -13.34
C LYS A 119 6.09 3.58 -14.64
N LYS A 120 7.00 2.60 -14.59
CA LYS A 120 7.47 1.84 -15.77
C LYS A 120 6.32 1.17 -16.50
N TYR A 121 5.39 0.56 -15.77
CA TYR A 121 4.24 -0.12 -16.35
C TYR A 121 3.07 0.81 -16.67
N LYS A 122 3.18 2.12 -16.37
CA LYS A 122 2.07 3.08 -16.47
C LYS A 122 0.80 2.53 -15.81
N PHE A 123 0.97 1.91 -14.65
CA PHE A 123 -0.12 1.18 -14.00
C PHE A 123 -1.22 2.15 -13.55
N ASN A 124 -2.44 1.89 -14.02
CA ASN A 124 -3.67 2.57 -13.63
C ASN A 124 -3.57 4.11 -13.61
N THR A 125 -3.04 4.70 -14.69
CA THR A 125 -2.83 6.17 -14.83
C THR A 125 -4.13 6.96 -14.84
N ASP A 126 -5.23 6.33 -15.23
CA ASP A 126 -6.53 6.99 -15.41
C ASP A 126 -7.42 6.88 -14.15
N ASP A 127 -7.01 6.08 -13.15
CA ASP A 127 -7.72 5.95 -11.88
C ASP A 127 -7.30 7.06 -10.91
N PHE A 128 -8.16 8.06 -10.79
CA PHE A 128 -7.94 9.21 -9.91
C PHE A 128 -7.72 8.82 -8.45
N LYS A 129 -8.39 7.78 -7.93
CA LYS A 129 -8.23 7.38 -6.54
C LYS A 129 -6.85 6.78 -6.31
N PHE A 130 -6.43 5.86 -7.16
CA PHE A 130 -5.09 5.28 -7.12
C PHE A 130 -4.01 6.35 -7.27
N GLN A 131 -4.13 7.24 -8.26
CA GLN A 131 -3.16 8.32 -8.48
C GLN A 131 -3.08 9.31 -7.31
N THR A 132 -4.20 9.59 -6.64
CA THR A 132 -4.22 10.45 -5.45
C THR A 132 -3.44 9.82 -4.29
N TRP A 133 -3.66 8.52 -4.03
CA TRP A 133 -2.90 7.78 -3.01
C TRP A 133 -1.43 7.65 -3.36
N LEU A 134 -1.12 7.35 -4.63
CA LEU A 134 0.25 7.27 -5.12
C LEU A 134 0.99 8.61 -4.95
N LEU A 135 0.33 9.73 -5.26
CA LEU A 135 0.87 11.07 -5.09
C LEU A 135 1.14 11.38 -3.61
N PHE A 136 0.20 11.04 -2.74
CA PHE A 136 0.34 11.21 -1.29
C PHE A 136 1.54 10.41 -0.75
N TRP A 137 1.61 9.11 -1.05
CA TRP A 137 2.72 8.26 -0.60
C TRP A 137 4.07 8.68 -1.15
N THR A 138 4.13 9.07 -2.43
CA THR A 138 5.34 9.63 -3.02
C THR A 138 5.77 10.91 -2.29
N GLY A 139 4.81 11.78 -1.96
CA GLY A 139 5.06 13.01 -1.22
C GLY A 139 5.60 12.75 0.18
N VAL A 140 5.01 11.82 0.92
CA VAL A 140 5.48 11.38 2.24
C VAL A 140 6.91 10.84 2.15
N PHE A 141 7.14 9.87 1.25
CA PHE A 141 8.44 9.22 1.08
C PHE A 141 9.56 10.22 0.75
N GLU A 142 9.29 11.18 -0.13
CA GLU A 142 10.26 12.20 -0.55
C GLU A 142 10.34 13.41 0.40
N ASN A 143 9.55 13.45 1.48
CA ASN A 143 9.34 14.65 2.32
C ASN A 143 8.95 15.89 1.50
N ASN A 144 8.09 15.71 0.49
CA ASN A 144 7.65 16.75 -0.44
C ASN A 144 6.25 17.26 -0.10
N ASN A 145 6.19 18.35 0.67
CA ASN A 145 4.94 18.97 1.10
C ASN A 145 4.02 19.40 -0.06
N ASN A 146 4.56 19.77 -1.22
CA ASN A 146 3.73 20.16 -2.36
C ASN A 146 2.95 18.96 -2.92
N LYS A 147 3.59 17.79 -3.05
CA LYS A 147 2.92 16.56 -3.47
C LYS A 147 1.83 16.16 -2.46
N ILE A 148 2.14 16.25 -1.18
CA ILE A 148 1.17 15.97 -0.11
C ILE A 148 -0.03 16.93 -0.21
N ARG A 149 0.19 18.25 -0.27
CA ARG A 149 -0.89 19.25 -0.42
C ARG A 149 -1.74 19.00 -1.66
N HIS A 150 -1.13 18.70 -2.79
CA HIS A 150 -1.87 18.41 -4.02
C HIS A 150 -2.77 17.19 -3.87
N ALA A 151 -2.29 16.11 -3.22
CA ALA A 151 -3.13 14.95 -2.93
C ALA A 151 -4.32 15.32 -2.01
N TYR A 152 -4.09 16.14 -0.98
CA TYR A 152 -5.16 16.68 -0.15
C TYR A 152 -6.17 17.50 -0.94
N SER A 153 -5.71 18.40 -1.82
CA SER A 153 -6.57 19.22 -2.67
C SER A 153 -7.46 18.35 -3.56
N ILE A 154 -6.89 17.34 -4.23
CA ILE A 154 -7.65 16.40 -5.06
C ILE A 154 -8.72 15.68 -4.22
N ALA A 155 -8.33 15.09 -3.08
CA ALA A 155 -9.28 14.40 -2.21
C ALA A 155 -10.39 15.33 -1.68
N THR A 156 -10.07 16.60 -1.44
CA THR A 156 -11.03 17.64 -1.00
C THR A 156 -12.02 17.98 -2.11
N TYR A 157 -11.55 18.23 -3.33
CA TYR A 157 -12.42 18.53 -4.48
C TYR A 157 -13.34 17.36 -4.84
N LEU A 158 -12.90 16.13 -4.62
CA LEU A 158 -13.69 14.92 -4.82
C LEU A 158 -14.56 14.55 -3.59
N HIS A 159 -14.61 15.39 -2.56
CA HIS A 159 -15.36 15.17 -1.32
C HIS A 159 -15.04 13.84 -0.61
N GLN A 160 -13.80 13.37 -0.71
CA GLN A 160 -13.33 12.10 -0.14
C GLN A 160 -12.93 12.24 1.33
N ASN A 161 -13.90 12.53 2.20
CA ASN A 161 -13.67 12.79 3.63
C ASN A 161 -12.95 11.65 4.36
N ILE A 162 -13.17 10.39 3.95
CA ILE A 162 -12.50 9.22 4.54
C ILE A 162 -11.02 9.20 4.14
N THR A 163 -10.71 9.47 2.87
CA THR A 163 -9.32 9.56 2.39
C THR A 163 -8.54 10.64 3.15
N LEU A 164 -9.14 11.81 3.34
CA LEU A 164 -8.53 12.91 4.11
C LEU A 164 -8.23 12.50 5.56
N LYS A 165 -9.18 11.86 6.25
CA LYS A 165 -8.95 11.34 7.60
C LYS A 165 -7.83 10.32 7.66
N ASN A 166 -7.70 9.48 6.64
CA ASN A 166 -6.62 8.49 6.57
C ASN A 166 -5.26 9.16 6.34
N PHE A 167 -5.19 10.20 5.50
CA PHE A 167 -3.97 11.02 5.35
C PHE A 167 -3.55 11.64 6.69
N ASP A 168 -4.48 12.30 7.38
CA ASP A 168 -4.21 12.94 8.68
C ASP A 168 -3.72 11.92 9.72
N LYS A 169 -4.41 10.78 9.81
CA LYS A 169 -4.04 9.67 10.70
C LYS A 169 -2.61 9.25 10.40
N PHE A 170 -2.27 8.99 9.14
CA PHE A 170 -0.95 8.52 8.76
C PHE A 170 0.16 9.54 9.06
N LEU A 171 -0.03 10.82 8.71
CA LEU A 171 0.98 11.86 8.99
C LEU A 171 1.24 12.00 10.49
N THR A 172 0.20 11.85 11.31
CA THR A 172 0.31 11.87 12.78
C THR A 172 1.16 10.71 13.29
N ILE A 173 0.89 9.48 12.83
CA ILE A 173 1.62 8.27 13.25
C ILE A 173 3.08 8.33 12.84
N THR A 174 3.35 8.77 11.61
CA THR A 174 4.71 8.86 11.07
C THR A 174 5.47 10.09 11.53
N GLN A 175 4.83 10.97 12.30
CA GLN A 175 5.39 12.26 12.72
C GLN A 175 5.89 13.09 11.53
N THR A 176 5.26 12.91 10.37
CA THR A 176 5.58 13.69 9.17
C THR A 176 5.14 15.14 9.42
N PRO A 177 5.99 16.14 9.17
CA PRO A 177 5.62 17.54 9.39
C PRO A 177 4.33 17.88 8.65
N SER A 178 3.44 18.60 9.32
CA SER A 178 2.17 18.98 8.69
C SER A 178 2.48 19.83 7.44
N PRO A 179 1.92 19.46 6.29
CA PRO A 179 2.20 20.15 5.04
C PRO A 179 1.57 21.54 5.03
N PHE A 180 0.68 21.88 5.96
CA PHE A 180 -0.09 23.12 5.96
C PHE A 180 0.48 24.26 6.82
N PHE A 181 1.59 24.04 7.52
CA PHE A 181 2.29 25.15 8.17
C PHE A 181 3.23 25.85 7.18
N GLU A 182 3.14 27.17 7.12
CA GLU A 182 4.10 28.03 6.41
C GLU A 182 5.43 28.05 7.16
N ASP A 183 6.53 27.95 6.41
CA ASP A 183 7.86 28.39 6.85
C ASP A 183 7.81 29.89 7.17
N THR A 184 7.37 30.25 8.38
CA THR A 184 7.36 31.63 8.90
C THR A 184 8.78 32.15 9.22
N LYS A 185 9.83 31.57 8.62
CA LYS A 185 11.22 31.97 8.83
C LYS A 185 12.00 32.12 7.53
N LYS A 186 11.55 32.99 6.65
CA LYS A 186 12.42 33.73 5.70
C LYS A 186 11.71 35.04 5.42
N ASP A 187 12.16 36.08 6.12
CA ASP A 187 12.07 37.52 5.80
C ASP A 187 12.02 38.34 7.09
N THR A 188 13.10 38.27 7.87
CA THR A 188 13.47 39.41 8.71
C THR A 188 14.46 40.24 7.88
N PRO A 189 14.09 41.47 7.47
CA PRO A 189 15.05 42.37 6.87
C PRO A 189 16.08 42.71 7.95
N LYS A 190 17.36 42.50 7.64
CA LYS A 190 18.45 43.02 8.46
C LYS A 190 18.35 44.55 8.43
N SER A 191 18.01 45.15 9.56
CA SER A 191 18.19 46.58 9.84
C SER A 191 19.67 46.90 10.06
#